data_AF-A0A965YN30-F1
#
_entry.id   AF-A0A965YN30-F1
#
_cell.length_a   1.000
_cell.length_b   1.000
_cell.length_c   1.000
_cell.angle_alpha   90.00
_cell.angle_beta   90.00
_cell.angle_gamma   90.00
#
_symmetry.space_group_name_H-M   'P 1'
#
loop_
_entity.id
_entity.type
_entity.pdbx_description
1 polymer ?
#
loop_
_entity_poly.entity_id
_entity_poly.type
_entity_poly.pdbx_seq_one_letter_code
_entity_poly.pdbx_strand_id
1 'polypeptide(L)'
;MANYVPQVNKEGCDFFVSFHRNASGAGAAGYETCVYSNQGYAKVFSDKMNSGMESLGYTNRGTKIRTDLYVLNSTDMPAVLMELGFIDNGYDNSLFVNKYNEMVNLIARSILETLGMSMDGNGDVNDAPVPAPEAHQPEPTPVEPDRTNDLGNVDCIYQAYADRWWDAVRNREDWAGAGDGEPIRYLAVCVSKGTITGQVYTQANGWLPKLTFSNTYDINDLENGVLGDGSPIEAVMLYLQYTRWLCV
;
A
#
# COMPACT_ATOMS: atom_id res chain seq x y z
N MET A 1 -1.17 -7.69 6.52
CA MET A 1 -1.79 -7.66 5.17
C MET A 1 -2.95 -8.65 4.99
N ALA A 2 -3.39 -9.41 6.01
CA ALA A 2 -4.32 -10.54 5.84
C ALA A 2 -5.83 -10.21 5.79
N ASN A 3 -6.27 -8.98 6.13
CA ASN A 3 -7.70 -8.76 6.41
C ASN A 3 -8.54 -8.17 5.25
N TYR A 4 -7.94 -7.71 4.14
CA TYR A 4 -8.72 -7.05 3.07
C TYR A 4 -8.99 -7.93 1.85
N VAL A 5 -8.15 -8.94 1.56
CA VAL A 5 -8.36 -9.82 0.39
C VAL A 5 -9.71 -10.54 0.46
N PRO A 6 -10.12 -11.14 1.60
CA PRO A 6 -11.45 -11.74 1.72
C PRO A 6 -12.62 -10.73 1.61
N GLN A 7 -12.37 -9.44 1.82
CA GLN A 7 -13.37 -8.39 1.63
C GLN A 7 -13.50 -8.07 0.14
N VAL A 8 -12.38 -7.79 -0.53
CA VAL A 8 -12.33 -7.48 -1.97
C VAL A 8 -12.93 -8.60 -2.81
N ASN A 9 -12.68 -9.87 -2.46
CA ASN A 9 -13.29 -11.02 -3.16
C ASN A 9 -14.82 -11.04 -3.06
N LYS A 10 -15.41 -10.44 -2.02
CA LYS A 10 -16.87 -10.33 -1.86
C LYS A 10 -17.48 -9.15 -2.62
N GLU A 11 -16.67 -8.15 -2.99
CA GLU A 11 -17.13 -6.95 -3.70
C GLU A 11 -17.44 -7.22 -5.18
N GLY A 12 -16.99 -8.36 -5.74
CA GLY A 12 -17.26 -8.71 -7.13
C GLY A 12 -16.59 -7.77 -8.14
N CYS A 13 -15.45 -7.16 -7.79
CA CYS A 13 -14.72 -6.23 -8.65
C CYS A 13 -14.17 -6.92 -9.92
N ASP A 14 -14.19 -6.21 -11.05
CA ASP A 14 -13.58 -6.67 -12.31
C ASP A 14 -12.04 -6.68 -12.27
N PHE A 15 -11.45 -5.81 -11.45
CA PHE A 15 -10.02 -5.56 -11.41
C PHE A 15 -9.60 -5.02 -10.04
N PHE A 16 -8.45 -5.46 -9.52
CA PHE A 16 -7.92 -5.02 -8.24
C PHE A 16 -6.52 -4.40 -8.38
N VAL A 17 -6.30 -3.26 -7.72
CA VAL A 17 -5.02 -2.56 -7.71
C VAL A 17 -4.57 -2.31 -6.26
N SER A 18 -3.38 -2.80 -5.91
CA SER A 18 -2.71 -2.50 -4.64
C SER A 18 -1.61 -1.46 -4.85
N PHE A 19 -1.59 -0.40 -4.04
CA PHE A 19 -0.59 0.67 -4.14
C PHE A 19 0.48 0.52 -3.07
N HIS A 20 1.74 0.46 -3.49
CA HIS A 20 2.91 0.32 -2.64
C HIS A 20 4.01 1.31 -3.05
N ARG A 21 5.01 1.43 -2.19
CA ARG A 21 6.30 2.08 -2.46
C ARG A 21 7.39 1.10 -2.05
N ASN A 22 8.41 1.00 -2.89
CA ASN A 22 9.50 0.05 -2.69
C ASN A 22 10.53 0.60 -1.70
N ALA A 23 11.41 -0.25 -1.19
CA ALA A 23 12.58 0.14 -0.42
C ALA A 23 13.69 -0.89 -0.67
N SER A 24 14.95 -0.42 -0.80
CA SER A 24 16.08 -1.30 -1.11
C SER A 24 17.19 -1.27 -0.07
N GLY A 25 17.30 -0.20 0.71
CA GLY A 25 18.45 0.13 1.54
C GLY A 25 19.73 0.45 0.75
N ALA A 26 19.68 0.41 -0.60
CA ALA A 26 20.85 0.47 -1.48
C ALA A 26 20.74 1.55 -2.57
N GLY A 27 19.79 2.49 -2.43
CA GLY A 27 19.60 3.59 -3.37
C GLY A 27 19.05 3.18 -4.74
N ALA A 28 18.36 2.03 -4.84
CA ALA A 28 17.60 1.70 -6.04
C ALA A 28 16.53 2.76 -6.33
N ALA A 29 16.13 2.86 -7.59
CA ALA A 29 15.14 3.83 -8.07
C ALA A 29 14.23 3.18 -9.12
N GLY A 30 13.08 3.82 -9.34
CA GLY A 30 12.18 3.51 -10.44
C GLY A 30 10.90 2.78 -10.04
N TYR A 31 10.00 2.70 -11.02
CA TYR A 31 8.68 2.13 -10.92
C TYR A 31 8.65 0.68 -11.42
N GLU A 32 7.92 -0.20 -10.74
CA GLU A 32 7.56 -1.54 -11.24
C GLU A 32 6.11 -1.91 -10.93
N THR A 33 5.60 -2.88 -11.68
CA THR A 33 4.36 -3.59 -11.33
C THR A 33 4.66 -5.05 -11.00
N CYS A 34 3.94 -5.62 -10.05
CA CYS A 34 3.93 -7.04 -9.75
C CYS A 34 2.56 -7.64 -10.10
N VAL A 35 2.54 -8.77 -10.79
CA VAL A 35 1.33 -9.48 -11.21
C VAL A 35 1.45 -10.98 -10.95
N TYR A 36 0.34 -11.67 -10.69
CA TYR A 36 0.35 -13.14 -10.61
C TYR A 36 0.60 -13.77 -12.00
N SER A 37 -0.05 -13.22 -13.01
CA SER A 37 0.11 -13.60 -14.42
C SER A 37 0.05 -12.35 -15.30
N ASN A 38 0.97 -12.22 -16.26
CA ASN A 38 1.05 -11.05 -17.14
C ASN A 38 0.15 -11.17 -18.37
N GLN A 39 -1.17 -11.19 -18.14
CA GLN A 39 -2.21 -11.33 -19.17
C GLN A 39 -3.47 -10.53 -18.81
N GLY A 40 -4.44 -10.44 -19.74
CA GLY A 40 -5.73 -9.79 -19.51
C GLY A 40 -5.61 -8.35 -18.98
N TYR A 41 -6.51 -7.96 -18.07
CA TYR A 41 -6.50 -6.64 -17.45
C TYR A 41 -5.20 -6.30 -16.73
N ALA A 42 -4.60 -7.27 -16.03
CA ALA A 42 -3.33 -7.05 -15.34
C ALA A 42 -2.23 -6.60 -16.30
N LYS A 43 -2.13 -7.23 -17.48
CA LYS A 43 -1.15 -6.83 -18.52
C LYS A 43 -1.44 -5.44 -19.08
N VAL A 44 -2.70 -5.19 -19.48
CA VAL A 44 -3.09 -3.92 -20.10
C VAL A 44 -2.81 -2.74 -19.16
N PHE A 45 -3.21 -2.89 -17.89
CA PHE A 45 -2.95 -1.88 -16.86
C PHE A 45 -1.45 -1.72 -16.60
N SER A 46 -0.71 -2.81 -16.42
CA SER A 46 0.73 -2.77 -16.17
C SER A 46 1.51 -2.10 -17.30
N ASP A 47 1.21 -2.40 -18.56
CA ASP A 47 1.88 -1.79 -19.72
C ASP A 47 1.66 -0.27 -19.76
N LYS A 48 0.40 0.17 -19.56
CA LYS A 48 0.05 1.60 -19.51
C LYS A 48 0.76 2.31 -18.38
N MET A 49 0.74 1.73 -17.18
CA MET A 49 1.39 2.33 -16.02
C MET A 49 2.91 2.38 -16.18
N ASN A 50 3.56 1.32 -16.66
CA ASN A 50 5.02 1.32 -16.86
C ASN A 50 5.45 2.42 -17.84
N SER A 51 4.76 2.54 -18.98
CA SER A 51 5.05 3.58 -19.98
C SER A 51 4.71 5.00 -19.50
N GLY A 52 3.58 5.15 -18.80
CA GLY A 52 3.17 6.45 -18.26
C GLY A 52 4.08 6.95 -17.16
N MET A 53 4.47 6.09 -16.21
CA MET A 53 5.40 6.44 -15.13
C MET A 53 6.79 6.81 -15.67
N GLU A 54 7.25 6.11 -16.71
CA GLU A 54 8.46 6.47 -17.44
C GLU A 54 8.38 7.89 -18.02
N SER A 55 7.22 8.25 -18.60
CA SER A 55 6.97 9.59 -19.13
C SER A 55 6.92 10.67 -18.04
N LEU A 56 6.66 10.29 -16.78
CA LEU A 56 6.74 11.18 -15.61
C LEU A 56 8.17 11.30 -15.04
N GLY A 57 9.14 10.58 -15.61
CA GLY A 57 10.55 10.67 -15.27
C GLY A 57 11.06 9.55 -14.34
N TYR A 58 10.22 8.56 -14.00
CA TYR A 58 10.67 7.38 -13.26
C TYR A 58 11.50 6.45 -14.15
N THR A 59 12.47 5.76 -13.57
CA THR A 59 13.11 4.62 -14.25
C THR A 59 12.11 3.48 -14.38
N ASN A 60 11.85 3.01 -15.61
CA ASN A 60 10.96 1.89 -15.85
C ASN A 60 11.67 0.55 -15.57
N ARG A 61 11.18 -0.19 -14.57
CA ARG A 61 11.74 -1.50 -14.18
C ARG A 61 10.91 -2.67 -14.71
N GLY A 62 9.80 -2.38 -15.39
CA GLY A 62 8.90 -3.33 -16.03
C GLY A 62 8.02 -4.12 -15.06
N THR A 63 7.20 -4.99 -15.65
CA THR A 63 6.31 -5.91 -14.92
C THR A 63 7.08 -7.13 -14.40
N LYS A 64 6.85 -7.52 -13.15
CA LYS A 64 7.37 -8.71 -12.49
C LYS A 64 6.25 -9.71 -12.24
N ILE A 65 6.49 -10.97 -12.58
CA ILE A 65 5.59 -12.06 -12.19
C ILE A 65 5.97 -12.49 -10.76
N ARG A 66 5.01 -12.38 -9.84
CA ARG A 66 5.18 -12.62 -8.40
C ARG A 66 4.03 -13.45 -7.86
N THR A 67 4.16 -14.77 -7.94
CA THR A 67 3.15 -15.74 -7.49
C THR A 67 3.15 -15.96 -5.98
N ASP A 68 4.17 -15.45 -5.28
CA ASP A 68 4.37 -15.57 -3.83
C ASP A 68 3.64 -14.49 -3.01
N LEU A 69 3.19 -13.41 -3.65
CA LEU A 69 2.56 -12.29 -2.96
C LEU A 69 1.09 -12.61 -2.66
N TYR A 70 0.72 -12.62 -1.37
CA TYR A 70 -0.64 -12.96 -0.89
C TYR A 70 -1.74 -12.19 -1.62
N VAL A 71 -1.55 -10.88 -1.82
CA VAL A 71 -2.51 -10.03 -2.52
C VAL A 71 -2.70 -10.40 -3.99
N LEU A 72 -1.71 -11.01 -4.64
CA LEU A 72 -1.80 -11.41 -6.04
C LEU A 72 -2.31 -12.85 -6.20
N ASN A 73 -2.02 -13.73 -5.25
CA ASN A 73 -2.35 -15.15 -5.34
C ASN A 73 -3.64 -15.56 -4.62
N SER A 74 -4.25 -14.64 -3.86
CA SER A 74 -5.45 -14.92 -3.06
C SER A 74 -6.66 -14.03 -3.43
N THR A 75 -6.51 -13.14 -4.41
CA THR A 75 -7.63 -12.38 -4.99
C THR A 75 -8.32 -13.19 -6.10
N ASP A 76 -9.65 -13.16 -6.12
CA ASP A 76 -10.44 -13.93 -7.12
C ASP A 76 -10.47 -13.24 -8.50
N MET A 77 -10.24 -11.92 -8.53
CA MET A 77 -10.18 -11.09 -9.73
C MET A 77 -8.73 -10.82 -10.16
N PRO A 78 -8.48 -10.40 -11.41
CA PRO A 78 -7.16 -9.96 -11.85
C PRO A 78 -6.61 -8.85 -10.95
N ALA A 79 -5.38 -9.02 -10.48
CA ALA A 79 -4.74 -8.11 -9.52
C ALA A 79 -3.38 -7.59 -10.01
N VAL A 80 -3.11 -6.31 -9.75
CA VAL A 80 -1.80 -5.67 -9.93
C VAL A 80 -1.37 -5.01 -8.62
N LEU A 81 -0.13 -5.24 -8.21
CA LEU A 81 0.52 -4.48 -7.16
C LEU A 81 1.49 -3.50 -7.81
N MET A 82 1.31 -2.21 -7.53
CA MET A 82 2.15 -1.14 -8.04
C MET A 82 3.20 -0.76 -7.02
N GLU A 83 4.48 -0.78 -7.40
CA GLU A 83 5.57 -0.22 -6.61
C GLU A 83 5.89 1.17 -7.18
N LEU A 84 5.25 2.21 -6.63
CA LEU A 84 5.22 3.60 -7.11
C LEU A 84 6.55 4.36 -6.93
N GLY A 85 7.71 3.71 -7.10
CA GLY A 85 9.03 4.26 -6.78
C GLY A 85 9.54 3.83 -5.42
N PHE A 86 10.81 4.14 -5.15
CA PHE A 86 11.51 3.80 -3.91
C PHE A 86 11.38 4.92 -2.86
N ILE A 87 10.86 4.58 -1.68
CA ILE A 87 10.66 5.52 -0.56
C ILE A 87 11.98 6.00 0.04
N ASP A 88 13.04 5.21 -0.11
CA ASP A 88 14.40 5.50 0.34
C ASP A 88 15.26 6.14 -0.75
N ASN A 89 14.66 6.58 -1.86
CA ASN A 89 15.32 7.28 -2.95
C ASN A 89 14.82 8.74 -3.07
N GLY A 90 15.73 9.70 -2.90
CA GLY A 90 15.38 11.12 -2.91
C GLY A 90 14.82 11.63 -4.25
N TYR A 91 15.26 11.06 -5.39
CA TYR A 91 14.75 11.44 -6.70
C TYR A 91 13.32 10.91 -6.92
N ASP A 92 13.05 9.65 -6.57
CA ASP A 92 11.70 9.08 -6.64
C ASP A 92 10.73 9.77 -5.67
N ASN A 93 11.19 10.20 -4.49
CA ASN A 93 10.40 11.01 -3.55
C ASN A 93 10.08 12.39 -4.16
N SER A 94 11.07 13.03 -4.80
CA SER A 94 10.85 14.31 -5.49
C SER A 94 9.83 14.19 -6.62
N LEU A 95 9.91 13.14 -7.45
CA LEU A 95 8.91 12.89 -8.48
C LEU A 95 7.53 12.62 -7.88
N PHE A 96 7.44 11.85 -6.78
CA PHE A 96 6.16 11.52 -6.14
C PHE A 96 5.40 12.76 -5.69
N VAL A 97 6.11 13.71 -5.07
CA VAL A 97 5.53 14.98 -4.62
C VAL A 97 5.22 15.89 -5.81
N ASN A 98 6.20 16.11 -6.69
CA ASN A 98 6.09 17.12 -7.76
C ASN A 98 5.21 16.68 -8.93
N LYS A 99 4.94 15.37 -9.07
CA LYS A 99 4.12 14.78 -10.13
C LYS A 99 2.89 14.04 -9.60
N TYR A 100 2.49 14.34 -8.36
CA TYR A 100 1.38 13.64 -7.69
C TYR A 100 0.10 13.67 -8.52
N ASN A 101 -0.31 14.85 -9.00
CA ASN A 101 -1.54 14.98 -9.79
C ASN A 101 -1.44 14.30 -11.16
N GLU A 102 -0.31 14.42 -11.85
CA GLU A 102 -0.09 13.71 -13.11
C GLU A 102 -0.10 12.19 -12.93
N MET A 103 0.43 11.69 -11.81
CA MET A 103 0.41 10.28 -11.44
C MET A 103 -1.01 9.78 -11.14
N VAL A 104 -1.79 10.52 -10.33
CA VAL A 104 -3.20 10.20 -10.05
C VAL A 104 -4.01 10.16 -11.35
N ASN A 105 -3.83 11.16 -12.22
CA ASN A 105 -4.50 11.21 -13.53
C ASN A 105 -4.07 10.07 -14.46
N LEU A 106 -2.82 9.63 -14.39
CA LEU A 106 -2.34 8.47 -15.12
C LEU A 106 -2.97 7.18 -14.61
N ILE A 107 -3.06 7.00 -13.30
CA ILE A 107 -3.69 5.83 -12.66
C ILE A 107 -5.15 5.75 -13.06
N ALA A 108 -5.91 6.83 -12.87
CA ALA A 108 -7.34 6.88 -13.20
C ALA A 108 -7.60 6.54 -14.67
N ARG A 109 -6.87 7.18 -15.61
CA ARG A 109 -7.00 6.87 -17.04
C ARG A 109 -6.60 5.44 -17.37
N SER A 110 -5.54 4.92 -16.74
CA SER A 110 -5.10 3.54 -16.97
C SER A 110 -6.14 2.52 -16.51
N ILE A 111 -6.84 2.78 -15.38
CA ILE A 111 -7.97 1.94 -14.92
C ILE A 111 -9.10 1.97 -15.96
N LEU A 112 -9.55 3.16 -16.36
CA LEU A 112 -10.65 3.32 -17.30
C LEU A 112 -10.35 2.64 -18.63
N GLU A 113 -9.19 2.91 -19.22
CA GLU A 113 -8.79 2.32 -20.49
C GLU A 113 -8.59 0.80 -20.39
N THR A 114 -8.20 0.27 -19.23
CA THR A 114 -8.12 -1.18 -18.98
C THR A 114 -9.51 -1.82 -19.01
N LEU A 115 -10.51 -1.13 -18.48
CA LEU A 115 -11.91 -1.54 -18.50
C LEU A 115 -12.62 -1.20 -19.81
N GLY A 116 -11.90 -0.71 -20.82
CA GLY A 116 -12.46 -0.32 -22.12
C GLY A 116 -13.24 0.99 -22.11
N MET A 117 -13.20 1.74 -21.01
CA MET A 117 -13.82 3.06 -20.89
C MET A 117 -12.88 4.14 -21.43
N SER A 118 -13.44 5.18 -22.04
CA SER A 118 -12.69 6.38 -22.44
C SER A 118 -13.22 7.61 -21.71
N MET A 119 -12.30 8.48 -21.29
CA MET A 119 -12.64 9.85 -20.88
C MET A 119 -12.88 10.67 -22.15
N ASP A 120 -14.00 11.37 -22.25
CA ASP A 120 -14.13 12.40 -23.28
C ASP A 120 -13.30 13.65 -22.93
N GLY A 121 -13.20 14.58 -23.89
CA GLY A 121 -12.44 15.82 -23.73
C GLY A 121 -12.96 16.77 -22.65
N ASN A 122 -14.05 16.42 -21.96
CA ASN A 122 -14.68 17.20 -20.90
C ASN A 122 -14.55 16.53 -19.51
N GLY A 123 -13.96 15.33 -19.43
CA GLY A 123 -13.75 14.58 -18.19
C GLY A 123 -14.91 13.65 -17.83
N ASP A 124 -15.88 13.44 -18.72
CA ASP A 124 -16.97 12.50 -18.53
C ASP A 124 -16.58 11.10 -19.04
N VAL A 125 -16.96 10.06 -18.29
CA VAL A 125 -16.72 8.65 -18.64
C VAL A 125 -17.74 8.18 -19.67
N ASN A 126 -17.26 7.76 -20.86
CA ASN A 126 -18.10 7.09 -21.84
C ASN A 126 -18.28 5.61 -21.47
N ASP A 127 -19.47 5.27 -20.99
CA ASP A 127 -19.86 3.94 -20.50
C ASP A 127 -20.31 2.99 -21.63
N ALA A 128 -19.58 2.98 -22.76
CA ALA A 128 -19.87 2.01 -23.81
C ALA A 128 -19.46 0.60 -23.31
N PRO A 129 -20.37 -0.39 -23.26
CA PRO A 129 -20.02 -1.73 -22.79
C PRO A 129 -19.03 -2.36 -23.76
N VAL A 130 -17.77 -2.51 -23.32
CA VAL A 130 -16.78 -3.30 -24.04
C VAL A 130 -16.77 -4.70 -23.44
N PRO A 131 -16.77 -5.77 -24.26
CA PRO A 131 -16.64 -7.13 -23.74
C PRO A 131 -15.33 -7.23 -22.96
N ALA A 132 -15.41 -7.69 -21.70
CA ALA A 132 -14.23 -8.03 -20.94
C ALA A 132 -13.36 -9.00 -21.76
N PRO A 133 -12.04 -8.79 -21.88
CA PRO A 133 -11.14 -9.80 -22.43
C PRO A 133 -11.35 -11.11 -21.67
N GLU A 134 -11.47 -12.22 -22.38
CA GLU A 134 -11.83 -13.53 -21.81
C GLU A 134 -11.04 -13.80 -20.52
N ALA A 135 -11.75 -13.82 -19.41
CA ALA A 135 -11.20 -14.19 -18.12
C ALA A 135 -10.95 -15.70 -18.13
N HIS A 136 -9.69 -16.12 -18.25
CA HIS A 136 -9.33 -17.43 -17.72
C HIS A 136 -9.24 -17.31 -16.21
N GLN A 137 -10.26 -17.83 -15.53
CA GLN A 137 -10.25 -18.03 -14.09
C GLN A 137 -8.99 -18.84 -13.74
N PRO A 138 -8.16 -18.41 -12.76
CA PRO A 138 -7.18 -19.32 -12.20
C PRO A 138 -7.93 -20.56 -11.68
N GLU A 139 -7.40 -21.75 -11.95
CA GLU A 139 -7.93 -22.96 -11.33
C GLU A 139 -8.00 -22.77 -9.80
N PRO A 140 -9.04 -23.29 -9.13
CA PRO A 140 -9.15 -23.17 -7.68
C PRO A 140 -7.88 -23.70 -7.03
N THR A 141 -7.24 -22.85 -6.24
CA THR A 141 -6.04 -23.18 -5.50
C THR A 141 -6.31 -24.44 -4.66
N PRO A 142 -5.38 -25.42 -4.61
CA PRO A 142 -5.48 -26.52 -3.68
C PRO A 142 -5.73 -25.99 -2.27
N VAL A 143 -6.66 -26.60 -1.54
CA VAL A 143 -6.93 -26.27 -0.14
C VAL A 143 -5.60 -26.28 0.60
N GLU A 144 -5.19 -25.12 1.12
CA GLU A 144 -3.91 -25.00 1.82
C GLU A 144 -3.86 -25.98 2.99
N PRO A 145 -2.70 -26.63 3.25
CA PRO A 145 -2.50 -27.31 4.51
C PRO A 145 -2.69 -26.31 5.65
N ASP A 146 -3.43 -26.72 6.68
CA ASP A 146 -3.75 -25.93 7.86
C ASP A 146 -2.54 -25.12 8.33
N ARG A 147 -2.60 -23.80 8.14
CA ARG A 147 -1.57 -22.87 8.58
C ARG A 147 -1.68 -22.75 10.08
N THR A 148 -1.00 -23.64 10.80
CA THR A 148 -0.93 -23.70 12.28
C THR A 148 -0.35 -22.44 12.96
N ASN A 149 -0.16 -21.32 12.25
CA ASN A 149 0.49 -20.08 12.73
C ASN A 149 -0.30 -18.78 12.39
N ASP A 150 -1.58 -18.85 12.06
CA ASP A 150 -2.41 -17.64 11.88
C ASP A 150 -2.76 -17.00 13.25
N LEU A 151 -2.52 -15.69 13.44
CA LEU A 151 -3.00 -14.95 14.63
C LEU A 151 -4.52 -14.80 14.64
N GLY A 152 -5.17 -15.13 13.52
CA GLY A 152 -6.54 -14.78 13.22
C GLY A 152 -6.69 -13.26 13.14
N ASN A 153 -7.86 -12.76 13.53
CA ASN A 153 -8.10 -11.32 13.53
C ASN A 153 -7.14 -10.59 14.48
N VAL A 154 -6.38 -9.65 13.92
CA VAL A 154 -5.52 -8.68 14.62
C VAL A 154 -6.10 -7.28 14.37
N ASP A 155 -6.32 -6.55 15.45
CA ASP A 155 -6.72 -5.15 15.41
C ASP A 155 -5.50 -4.26 15.50
N CYS A 156 -5.45 -3.21 14.68
CA CYS A 156 -4.50 -2.12 14.81
C CYS A 156 -5.20 -0.94 15.49
N ILE A 157 -4.61 -0.37 16.53
CA ILE A 157 -5.11 0.82 17.20
C ILE A 157 -4.03 1.89 17.07
N TYR A 158 -4.39 3.07 16.59
CA TYR A 158 -3.43 4.14 16.34
C TYR A 158 -3.98 5.51 16.75
N GLN A 159 -3.07 6.42 17.04
CA GLN A 159 -3.36 7.80 17.42
C GLN A 159 -2.35 8.71 16.75
N ALA A 160 -2.80 9.87 16.27
CA ALA A 160 -1.95 10.83 15.59
C ALA A 160 -1.88 12.15 16.36
N TYR A 161 -0.69 12.72 16.46
CA TYR A 161 -0.50 14.10 16.87
C TYR A 161 -0.29 14.97 15.61
N ALA A 162 -1.09 16.02 15.47
CA ALA A 162 -0.88 17.07 14.46
C ALA A 162 -0.68 18.42 15.16
N ASP A 163 -1.78 19.01 15.62
CA ASP A 163 -1.87 20.17 16.51
C ASP A 163 -2.05 19.77 17.98
N ARG A 164 -2.72 18.63 18.20
CA ARG A 164 -2.93 17.92 19.46
C ARG A 164 -2.95 16.41 19.20
N TRP A 165 -2.98 15.61 20.25
CA TRP A 165 -3.35 14.19 20.15
C TRP A 165 -4.84 14.07 19.81
N TRP A 166 -5.15 13.47 18.66
CA TRP A 166 -6.51 13.16 18.23
C TRP A 166 -7.00 11.85 18.82
N ASP A 167 -8.30 11.55 18.80
CA ASP A 167 -8.80 10.31 19.42
C ASP A 167 -8.19 9.05 18.81
N ALA A 168 -8.04 8.01 19.62
CA ALA A 168 -7.50 6.73 19.16
C ALA A 168 -8.48 6.06 18.20
N VAL A 169 -7.98 5.60 17.08
CA VAL A 169 -8.75 4.95 16.02
C VAL A 169 -8.39 3.48 15.95
N ARG A 170 -9.41 2.63 15.81
CA ARG A 170 -9.24 1.20 15.58
C ARG A 170 -9.44 0.89 14.09
N ASN A 171 -8.48 0.19 13.50
CA ASN A 171 -8.51 -0.29 12.13
C ASN A 171 -8.89 0.81 11.10
N ARG A 172 -10.08 0.72 10.50
CA ARG A 172 -10.62 1.65 9.51
C ARG A 172 -11.91 2.30 9.99
N GLU A 173 -12.15 2.26 11.30
CA GLU A 173 -13.37 2.83 11.89
C GLU A 173 -13.42 4.36 11.71
N ASP A 174 -12.25 5.00 11.64
CA ASP A 174 -12.11 6.43 11.36
C ASP A 174 -10.69 6.73 10.79
N TRP A 175 -10.34 8.01 10.72
CA TRP A 175 -9.00 8.54 10.48
C TRP A 175 -8.52 9.38 11.67
N ALA A 176 -7.21 9.46 11.89
CA ALA A 176 -6.63 10.25 12.98
C ALA A 176 -5.77 11.40 12.43
N GLY A 177 -6.13 12.64 12.77
CA GLY A 177 -5.39 13.85 12.38
C GLY A 177 -6.25 15.11 12.43
N ALA A 178 -5.67 16.26 12.10
CA ALA A 178 -6.38 17.55 12.09
C ALA A 178 -7.13 17.83 10.77
N GLY A 179 -6.92 17.01 9.75
CA GLY A 179 -7.54 17.12 8.43
C GLY A 179 -6.51 17.20 7.31
N ASP A 180 -6.99 17.39 6.09
CA ASP A 180 -6.13 17.49 4.91
C ASP A 180 -5.18 18.69 4.99
N GLY A 181 -3.92 18.48 4.60
CA GLY A 181 -2.89 19.52 4.59
C GLY A 181 -2.20 19.75 5.95
N GLU A 182 -2.73 19.20 7.04
CA GLU A 182 -2.11 19.28 8.36
C GLU A 182 -1.20 18.07 8.62
N PRO A 183 0.12 18.27 8.81
CA PRO A 183 1.06 17.18 8.94
C PRO A 183 0.93 16.46 10.29
N ILE A 184 0.97 15.13 10.25
CA ILE A 184 1.18 14.31 11.45
C ILE A 184 2.64 14.47 11.89
N ARG A 185 2.85 14.58 13.20
CA ARG A 185 4.15 14.81 13.86
C ARG A 185 4.58 13.68 14.77
N TYR A 186 3.59 13.02 15.37
CA TYR A 186 3.79 11.78 16.11
C TYR A 186 2.69 10.79 15.77
N LEU A 187 3.05 9.51 15.73
CA LEU A 187 2.15 8.38 15.48
C LEU A 187 2.33 7.36 16.59
N ALA A 188 1.28 7.15 17.39
CA ALA A 188 1.19 6.04 18.32
C ALA A 188 0.50 4.87 17.63
N VAL A 189 1.00 3.64 17.81
CA VAL A 189 0.39 2.45 17.19
C VAL A 189 0.61 1.22 18.06
N CYS A 190 -0.42 0.39 18.19
CA CYS A 190 -0.32 -0.94 18.81
C CYS A 190 -1.24 -1.94 18.10
N VAL A 191 -1.09 -3.22 18.45
CA VAL A 191 -1.85 -4.33 17.89
C VAL A 191 -2.43 -5.25 18.95
N SER A 192 -3.65 -5.76 18.74
CA SER A 192 -4.30 -6.64 19.74
C SER A 192 -3.61 -7.99 19.92
N LYS A 193 -2.78 -8.42 18.96
CA LYS A 193 -1.97 -9.65 19.02
C LYS A 193 -0.63 -9.46 18.31
N GLY A 194 0.41 -10.10 18.83
CA GLY A 194 1.76 -10.02 18.30
C GLY A 194 2.42 -8.68 18.62
N THR A 195 3.36 -8.28 17.77
CA THR A 195 4.04 -6.98 17.87
C THR A 195 4.04 -6.26 16.53
N ILE A 196 4.17 -4.94 16.58
CA ILE A 196 4.31 -4.08 15.41
C ILE A 196 5.58 -3.24 15.56
N THR A 197 6.51 -3.39 14.63
CA THR A 197 7.69 -2.53 14.54
C THR A 197 7.41 -1.40 13.57
N GLY A 198 7.52 -0.16 14.03
CA GLY A 198 7.34 1.03 13.22
C GLY A 198 8.61 1.85 13.06
N GLN A 199 8.67 2.59 11.97
CA GLN A 199 9.67 3.60 11.68
C GLN A 199 9.02 4.73 10.89
N VAL A 200 9.45 5.97 11.10
CA VAL A 200 8.96 7.12 10.33
C VAL A 200 10.12 7.88 9.72
N TYR A 201 9.88 8.44 8.53
CA TYR A 201 10.75 9.43 7.91
C TYR A 201 10.19 10.81 8.21
N THR A 202 10.99 11.67 8.82
CA THR A 202 10.60 13.03 9.20
C THR A 202 11.33 14.06 8.36
N GLN A 203 10.72 15.23 8.18
CA GLN A 203 11.34 16.33 7.43
C GLN A 203 12.66 16.79 8.07
N ALA A 204 12.78 16.75 9.40
CA ALA A 204 13.96 17.23 10.11
C ALA A 204 15.12 16.23 10.11
N ASN A 205 14.84 14.94 10.34
CA ASN A 205 15.89 13.95 10.63
C ASN A 205 15.89 12.75 9.69
N GLY A 206 14.97 12.71 8.71
CA GLY A 206 14.81 11.56 7.85
C GLY A 206 14.35 10.33 8.63
N TRP A 207 14.89 9.14 8.31
CA TRP A 207 14.51 7.90 8.99
C TRP A 207 14.95 7.89 10.46
N LEU A 208 13.97 7.91 11.36
CA LEU A 208 14.19 7.74 12.80
C LEU A 208 14.46 6.27 13.17
N PRO A 209 14.98 5.95 14.36
CA PRO A 209 15.13 4.56 14.82
C PRO A 209 13.80 3.79 14.80
N LYS A 210 13.89 2.46 14.64
CA LYS A 210 12.72 1.57 14.71
C LYS A 210 12.28 1.38 16.16
N LEU A 211 10.98 1.50 16.41
CA LEU A 211 10.35 1.17 17.70
C LEU A 211 9.43 -0.03 17.54
N THR A 212 9.32 -0.88 18.57
CA THR A 212 8.43 -2.05 18.55
C THR A 212 7.40 -1.95 19.65
N PHE A 213 6.14 -2.04 19.25
CA PHE A 213 4.98 -1.95 20.12
C PHE A 213 4.28 -3.31 20.18
N SER A 214 3.62 -3.59 21.30
CA SER A 214 2.79 -4.79 21.45
C SER A 214 1.31 -4.37 21.45
N ASN A 215 0.59 -4.58 22.55
CA ASN A 215 -0.81 -4.23 22.71
C ASN A 215 -1.05 -2.84 23.30
N THR A 216 0.01 -2.09 23.61
CA THR A 216 -0.07 -0.73 24.18
C THR A 216 0.97 0.20 23.55
N TYR A 217 0.72 1.50 23.69
CA TYR A 217 1.63 2.61 23.44
C TYR A 217 1.48 3.65 24.57
N ASP A 218 2.39 4.62 24.69
CA ASP A 218 2.28 5.73 25.64
C ASP A 218 2.54 7.07 24.95
N ILE A 219 1.49 7.87 24.79
CA ILE A 219 1.58 9.18 24.13
C ILE A 219 2.33 10.25 24.92
N ASN A 220 2.63 9.99 26.20
CA ASN A 220 3.45 10.88 27.03
C ASN A 220 4.93 10.53 26.95
N ASP A 221 5.28 9.33 26.47
CA ASP A 221 6.65 8.92 26.19
C ASP A 221 6.96 9.19 24.70
N LEU A 222 7.47 10.38 24.42
CA LEU A 222 7.83 10.78 23.06
C LEU A 222 9.10 10.11 22.52
N GLU A 223 9.83 9.35 23.36
CA GLU A 223 11.07 8.68 22.96
C GLU A 223 10.84 7.23 22.55
N ASN A 224 9.99 6.50 23.30
CA ASN A 224 9.75 5.07 23.07
C ASN A 224 8.27 4.71 22.92
N GLY A 225 7.35 5.61 23.29
CA GLY A 225 5.92 5.35 23.27
C GLY A 225 5.23 5.70 21.95
N VAL A 226 5.88 6.49 21.09
CA VAL A 226 5.34 6.96 19.81
C VAL A 226 6.45 7.07 18.76
N LEU A 227 6.07 7.03 17.48
CA LEU A 227 6.96 7.31 16.35
C LEU A 227 6.91 8.79 16.02
N GLY A 228 8.06 9.46 15.91
CA GLY A 228 8.15 10.85 15.47
C GLY A 228 9.12 11.65 16.32
N ASP A 229 9.43 12.86 15.84
CA ASP A 229 10.33 13.81 16.51
C ASP A 229 9.71 15.21 16.65
N GLY A 230 8.42 15.34 16.33
CA GLY A 230 7.69 16.60 16.35
C GLY A 230 7.72 17.37 15.03
N SER A 231 8.55 16.96 14.06
CA SER A 231 8.52 17.52 12.69
C SER A 231 7.54 16.75 11.79
N PRO A 232 7.12 17.29 10.62
CA PRO A 232 6.25 16.57 9.71
C PRO A 232 6.78 15.18 9.37
N ILE A 233 5.93 14.17 9.53
CA ILE A 233 6.16 12.81 9.05
C ILE A 233 5.77 12.76 7.57
N GLU A 234 6.71 12.35 6.72
CA GLU A 234 6.50 12.22 5.27
C GLU A 234 6.30 10.76 4.83
N ALA A 235 6.79 9.81 5.64
CA ALA A 235 6.59 8.39 5.39
C ALA A 235 6.52 7.58 6.70
N VAL A 236 5.76 6.50 6.65
CA VAL A 236 5.62 5.52 7.74
C VAL A 236 5.89 4.14 7.19
N MET A 237 6.67 3.35 7.94
CA MET A 237 6.95 1.95 7.64
C MET A 237 6.59 1.10 8.85
N LEU A 238 5.65 0.16 8.67
CA LEU A 238 5.15 -0.72 9.73
C LEU A 238 5.36 -2.20 9.36
N TYR A 239 5.87 -2.98 10.31
CA TYR A 239 6.08 -4.42 10.18
C TYR A 239 5.34 -5.15 11.30
N LEU A 240 4.39 -6.00 10.94
CA LEU A 240 3.75 -6.91 11.89
C LEU A 240 4.65 -8.13 12.11
N GLN A 241 4.96 -8.43 13.37
CA GLN A 241 5.78 -9.56 13.79
C GLN A 241 5.00 -10.51 14.70
N TYR A 242 5.35 -11.80 14.59
CA TYR A 242 4.77 -12.89 15.36
C TYR A 242 5.80 -13.37 16.38
N THR A 243 5.50 -13.27 17.67
CA THR A 243 6.39 -13.77 18.72
C THR A 243 6.26 -15.29 18.82
N ARG A 244 7.32 -16.03 18.49
CA ARG A 244 7.44 -17.47 18.81
C ARG A 244 7.75 -17.64 20.30
N TRP A 245 6.95 -18.41 21.01
CA TRP A 245 7.43 -19.19 22.15
C TRP A 245 7.48 -20.65 21.72
N LEU A 246 8.65 -21.09 21.23
CA LEU A 246 8.99 -22.50 21.26
C LEU A 246 9.83 -22.71 22.52
N CYS A 247 9.17 -23.09 23.61
CA CYS A 247 9.82 -23.96 24.59
C CYS A 247 9.89 -25.34 23.93
N VAL A 248 11.10 -25.76 23.56
CA VAL A 248 11.50 -27.16 23.48
C VAL A 248 12.75 -27.32 24.33
#